data_AF-A0A6C0QS39-F1
#
_entry.id   AF-A0A6C0QS39-F1
#
_cell.length_a   1.000
_cell.length_b   1.000
_cell.length_c   1.000
_cell.angle_alpha   90.00
_cell.angle_beta   90.00
_cell.angle_gamma   90.00
#
_symmetry.space_group_name_H-M   'P 1'
#
loop_
_entity.id
_entity.type
_entity.pdbx_description
1 polymer ?
#
loop_
_entity_poly.entity_id
_entity_poly.type
_entity_poly.pdbx_seq_one_letter_code
_entity_poly.pdbx_strand_id
1 'polypeptide(L)'
;MIICKEAFLEGIPESLKEWDKITVPLEDAQKLITNGLPLNEKVYVTDPEFQSSVGEQLTKRGIKVEYVDYSISRDFGGSFRCTTQPLLRKNC
;
A
#
# COMPACT_ATOMS: atom_id res chain seq x y z
N MET A 1 8.82 0.34 0.34
CA MET A 1 7.86 1.47 0.29
C MET A 1 7.04 1.39 -0.99
N ILE A 2 5.72 1.51 -0.91
CA ILE A 2 4.86 1.64 -2.10
C ILE A 2 4.73 3.14 -2.41
N ILE A 3 4.97 3.55 -3.65
CA ILE A 3 5.07 4.99 -4.00
C ILE A 3 4.56 5.30 -5.40
N CYS A 4 3.81 6.40 -5.51
CA CYS A 4 3.51 7.08 -6.77
C CYS A 4 4.49 8.25 -6.93
N LYS A 5 5.54 8.08 -7.74
CA LYS A 5 6.59 9.11 -7.88
C LYS A 5 6.06 10.42 -8.45
N GLU A 6 5.09 10.34 -9.35
CA GLU A 6 4.44 11.51 -9.99
C GLU A 6 3.72 12.42 -8.98
N ALA A 7 3.33 11.88 -7.81
CA ALA A 7 2.69 12.67 -6.76
C ALA A 7 3.69 13.48 -5.92
N PHE A 8 5.00 13.27 -6.10
CA PHE A 8 6.06 14.00 -5.40
C PHE A 8 6.63 15.08 -6.31
N LEU A 9 6.01 16.27 -6.32
CA LEU A 9 6.36 17.38 -7.22
C LEU A 9 7.83 17.83 -7.08
N GLU A 10 8.35 17.80 -5.86
CA GLU A 10 9.74 18.18 -5.53
C GLU A 10 10.68 16.95 -5.44
N GLY A 11 10.21 15.79 -5.89
CA GLY A 11 10.91 14.51 -5.74
C GLY A 11 10.77 13.87 -4.36
N ILE A 12 11.39 12.69 -4.22
CA ILE A 12 11.32 11.89 -2.98
C ILE A 12 12.22 12.53 -1.91
N PRO A 13 11.75 12.72 -0.66
CA PRO A 13 12.57 13.22 0.44
C PRO A 13 13.87 12.42 0.61
N GLU A 14 14.96 13.12 0.94
CA GLU A 14 16.30 12.52 1.06
C GLU A 14 16.32 11.30 1.99
N SER A 15 15.62 11.38 3.12
CA SER A 15 15.53 10.29 4.12
C SER A 15 14.89 8.99 3.59
N LEU A 16 14.16 9.06 2.47
CA LEU A 16 13.46 7.94 1.85
C LEU A 16 14.10 7.52 0.51
N LYS A 17 15.14 8.21 0.04
CA LYS A 17 15.75 7.96 -1.28
C LYS A 17 16.36 6.58 -1.41
N GLU A 18 16.91 6.02 -0.34
CA GLU A 18 17.57 4.70 -0.38
C GLU A 18 16.63 3.53 -0.06
N TRP A 19 15.36 3.80 0.27
CA TRP A 19 14.41 2.74 0.59
C TRP A 19 14.09 1.92 -0.66
N ASP A 20 13.92 0.61 -0.52
CA ASP A 20 13.38 -0.23 -1.58
C ASP A 20 11.96 0.24 -1.96
N LYS A 21 11.67 0.28 -3.27
CA LYS A 21 10.47 0.91 -3.82
C LYS A 21 9.68 -0.04 -4.70
N ILE A 22 8.38 -0.07 -4.46
CA ILE A 22 7.35 -0.56 -5.36
C ILE A 22 6.73 0.68 -5.98
N THR A 23 7.08 0.97 -7.24
CA THR A 23 6.56 2.16 -7.93
C THR A 23 5.21 1.81 -8.58
N VAL A 24 4.24 2.69 -8.40
CA VAL A 24 2.92 2.61 -9.06
C VAL A 24 2.70 3.89 -9.88
N PRO A 25 2.01 3.80 -11.03
CA PRO A 25 1.66 4.98 -11.81
C PRO A 25 0.56 5.80 -11.13
N LEU A 26 0.42 7.07 -11.50
CA LEU A 26 -0.61 7.96 -10.95
C LEU A 26 -2.04 7.43 -11.13
N GLU A 27 -2.33 6.80 -12.27
CA GLU A 27 -3.65 6.19 -12.56
C GLU A 27 -4.05 5.10 -11.56
N ASP A 28 -3.09 4.29 -11.10
CA ASP A 28 -3.35 3.26 -10.10
C ASP A 28 -3.37 3.85 -8.68
N ALA A 29 -2.56 4.89 -8.44
CA ALA A 29 -2.61 5.63 -7.18
C ALA A 29 -4.00 6.22 -6.92
N GLN A 30 -4.68 6.72 -7.96
CA GLN A 30 -6.06 7.22 -7.90
C GLN A 30 -7.07 6.14 -7.48
N LYS A 31 -6.78 4.86 -7.75
CA LYS A 31 -7.61 3.71 -7.31
C LYS A 31 -7.37 3.31 -5.85
N LEU A 32 -6.55 4.06 -5.12
CA LEU A 32 -6.17 3.81 -3.73
C LEU A 32 -5.28 2.57 -3.51
N ILE A 33 -4.53 2.15 -4.53
CA ILE A 33 -3.60 0.99 -4.46
C ILE A 33 -2.53 1.11 -3.35
N THR A 34 -2.15 2.34 -2.99
CA THR A 34 -1.15 2.63 -1.97
C THR A 34 -1.72 2.65 -0.55
N ASN A 35 -3.03 2.47 -0.40
CA ASN A 35 -3.78 2.64 0.85
C ASN A 35 -4.15 1.31 1.54
N GLY A 36 -3.37 0.26 1.30
CA GLY A 36 -3.47 -0.99 2.05
C GLY A 36 -3.00 -0.85 3.50
N LEU A 37 -3.10 -1.94 4.26
CA LEU A 37 -2.85 -1.94 5.71
C LEU A 37 -1.74 -2.94 6.08
N PRO A 38 -0.57 -2.47 6.52
CA PRO A 38 0.43 -3.34 7.13
C PRO A 38 -0.02 -3.74 8.54
N LEU A 39 -0.27 -5.03 8.76
CA LEU A 39 -0.56 -5.58 10.09
C LEU A 39 0.74 -5.68 10.91
N ASN A 40 1.81 -6.14 10.29
CA ASN A 40 3.17 -6.18 10.81
C ASN A 40 4.18 -6.15 9.64
N GLU A 41 5.46 -6.38 9.91
CA GLU A 41 6.52 -6.34 8.89
C GLU A 41 6.40 -7.44 7.81
N LYS A 42 5.65 -8.50 8.07
CA LYS A 42 5.51 -9.68 7.21
C LYS A 42 4.12 -9.86 6.61
N VAL A 43 3.13 -9.07 7.01
CA VAL A 43 1.73 -9.24 6.59
C VAL A 43 1.11 -7.91 6.18
N TYR A 44 0.59 -7.86 4.95
CA TYR A 44 -0.04 -6.69 4.35
C TYR A 44 -1.43 -7.04 3.82
N VAL A 45 -2.42 -6.19 4.09
CA VAL A 45 -3.79 -6.34 3.60
C VAL A 45 -4.03 -5.37 2.44
N THR A 46 -4.61 -5.86 1.35
CA THR A 46 -4.98 -5.04 0.19
C THR A 46 -6.20 -5.62 -0.54
N ASP A 47 -6.68 -4.89 -1.55
CA ASP A 47 -7.81 -5.31 -2.38
C ASP A 47 -7.35 -6.33 -3.46
N PRO A 48 -8.14 -7.39 -3.76
CA PRO A 48 -7.87 -8.35 -4.85
C PRO A 48 -7.58 -7.69 -6.20
N GLU A 49 -8.15 -6.52 -6.49
CA GLU A 49 -7.87 -5.75 -7.72
C GLU A 49 -6.36 -5.52 -7.91
N PHE A 50 -5.60 -5.43 -6.82
CA PHE A 50 -4.17 -5.12 -6.83
C PHE A 50 -3.26 -6.35 -6.71
N GLN A 51 -3.83 -7.55 -6.87
CA GLN A 51 -3.09 -8.81 -6.77
C GLN A 51 -1.93 -8.87 -7.77
N SER A 52 -2.20 -8.54 -9.04
CA SER A 52 -1.22 -8.61 -10.14
C SER A 52 -0.22 -7.44 -10.18
N SER A 53 -0.24 -6.54 -9.19
CA SER A 53 0.62 -5.35 -9.14
C SER A 53 1.40 -5.26 -7.84
N VAL A 54 0.94 -4.49 -6.85
CA VAL A 54 1.61 -4.37 -5.55
C VAL A 54 1.58 -5.70 -4.80
N GLY A 55 0.53 -6.51 -4.94
CA GLY A 55 0.41 -7.81 -4.29
C GLY A 55 1.53 -8.78 -4.69
N GLU A 56 1.76 -8.94 -6.00
CA GLU A 56 2.85 -9.76 -6.52
C GLU A 56 4.23 -9.24 -6.07
N GLN A 57 4.44 -7.92 -6.12
CA GLN A 57 5.71 -7.31 -5.73
C GLN A 57 6.02 -7.45 -4.23
N LEU A 58 5.00 -7.40 -3.37
CA LEU A 58 5.12 -7.66 -1.94
C LEU A 58 5.40 -9.14 -1.68
N THR A 59 4.72 -10.04 -2.37
CA THR A 59 4.93 -11.49 -2.27
C THR A 59 6.36 -11.88 -2.64
N LYS A 60 6.92 -11.30 -3.72
CA LYS A 60 8.32 -11.49 -4.13
C LYS A 60 9.34 -11.05 -3.07
N ARG A 61 8.93 -10.16 -2.15
CA ARG A 61 9.74 -9.68 -1.02
C ARG A 61 9.53 -10.50 0.26
N GLY A 62 8.81 -11.61 0.19
CA GLY A 62 8.51 -12.47 1.34
C GLY A 62 7.44 -11.92 2.27
N ILE A 63 6.68 -10.90 1.85
CA ILE A 63 5.53 -10.37 2.59
C ILE A 63 4.31 -11.20 2.22
N LYS A 64 3.61 -11.74 3.22
CA LYS A 64 2.29 -12.36 3.03
C LYS A 64 1.28 -11.27 2.71
N VAL A 65 0.55 -11.44 1.61
CA VAL A 65 -0.54 -10.54 1.23
C VAL A 65 -1.87 -11.21 1.51
N GLU A 66 -2.70 -10.55 2.33
CA GLU A 66 -4.09 -10.92 2.56
C GLU A 66 -4.98 -10.06 1.66
N TYR A 67 -5.89 -10.71 0.94
CA TYR A 67 -6.80 -10.03 0.04
C TYR A 67 -8.20 -9.96 0.63
N VAL A 68 -8.76 -8.76 0.69
CA VAL A 68 -10.12 -8.50 1.16
C VAL A 68 -10.79 -7.60 0.13
N ASP A 69 -11.94 -8.00 -0.40
CA ASP A 69 -12.71 -7.15 -1.31
C ASP A 69 -13.10 -5.85 -0.60
N TYR A 70 -12.61 -4.74 -1.11
CA TYR A 70 -12.83 -3.41 -0.57
C TYR A 70 -13.34 -2.44 -1.64
N SER A 71 -13.80 -2.96 -2.78
CA SER A 71 -14.24 -2.21 -3.96
C SER A 71 -15.25 -1.11 -3.60
N ILE A 72 -16.36 -1.47 -2.96
CA ILE A 72 -17.41 -0.53 -2.55
C ILE A 72 -16.86 0.56 -1.61
N SER A 73 -16.06 0.18 -0.62
CA SER A 73 -15.48 1.14 0.33
C SER A 73 -14.51 2.11 -0.35
N ARG A 74 -13.69 1.62 -1.29
CA ARG A 74 -12.76 2.46 -2.06
C ARG A 74 -13.48 3.48 -2.92
N ASP A 75 -14.66 3.14 -3.46
CA ASP A 75 -15.50 4.07 -4.23
C ASP A 75 -16.01 5.24 -3.38
N PHE A 76 -16.11 5.10 -2.05
CA PHE A 76 -16.39 6.20 -1.13
C PHE A 76 -15.15 7.07 -0.79
N GLY A 77 -14.01 6.84 -1.44
CA GLY A 77 -12.80 7.65 -1.30
C GLY A 77 -11.84 7.21 -0.19
N GLY A 78 -12.03 6.02 0.39
CA GLY A 78 -11.16 5.50 1.44
C GLY A 78 -10.91 3.99 1.34
N SER A 79 -9.66 3.56 1.54
CA SER A 79 -9.31 2.13 1.63
C SER A 79 -8.97 1.74 3.08
N PHE A 80 -8.31 0.60 3.26
CA PHE A 80 -7.99 0.02 4.57
C PHE A 80 -7.34 1.01 5.53
N ARG A 81 -6.34 1.77 5.08
CA ARG A 81 -5.66 2.74 5.97
C ARG A 81 -6.54 3.92 6.34
N CYS A 82 -7.40 4.40 5.44
CA CYS A 82 -8.32 5.52 5.72
C CYS A 82 -9.46 5.14 6.67
N THR A 83 -9.81 3.85 6.72
CA THR A 83 -10.98 3.33 7.47
C THR A 83 -10.61 2.64 8.77
N THR A 84 -9.31 2.58 9.10
CA THR A 84 -8.81 1.96 10.33
C THR A 84 -7.91 2.92 11.11
N GLN A 85 -7.98 2.82 12.44
CA GLN A 85 -7.11 3.56 13.35
C GLN A 85 -6.40 2.57 14.28
N PRO A 86 -5.11 2.24 14.05
CA PRO A 86 -4.41 1.30 14.91
C PRO A 86 -4.18 1.93 16.30
N LEU A 87 -4.94 1.47 17.30
CA LEU A 87 -4.84 1.96 18.68
C LEU A 87 -3.61 1.40 19.42
N LEU A 88 -3.14 0.21 19.02
CA LEU A 88 -1.97 -0.44 19.61
C LEU A 88 -1.22 -1.23 18.53
N ARG A 89 0.09 -1.06 18.48
CA ARG A 89 1.02 -1.96 17.77
C ARG A 89 2.02 -2.48 18.79
N LYS A 90 2.13 -3.80 18.91
CA LYS A 90 3.10 -4.43 19.81
C LYS A 90 4.35 -4.77 19.00
N ASN A 91 5.51 -4.45 19.56
CA ASN A 91 6.78 -4.96 19.08
C ASN A 91 7.01 -6.27 19.83
N CYS A 92 6.87 -7.40 19.15
CA CYS A 92 7.21 -8.72 19.68
C CYS A 92 8.56 -9.14 19.14
#